data_AF-A0A6N4A5D7-F1
#
_entry.id   AF-A0A6N4A5D7-F1
#
_cell.length_a   1.000
_cell.length_b   1.000
_cell.length_c   1.000
_cell.angle_alpha   90.00
_cell.angle_beta   90.00
_cell.angle_gamma   90.00
#
_symmetry.space_group_name_H-M   'P 1'
#
loop_
_entity.id
_entity.type
_entity.pdbx_description
1 polymer ?
#
loop_
_entity_poly.entity_id
_entity_poly.type
_entity_poly.pdbx_seq_one_letter_code
_entity_poly.pdbx_strand_id
1 'polypeptide(L)'
;MDNQQILIKLDQGLISFANAFRQQFPIRSSSPDQKIINKNNHRSSIEDAAQVCYQTLKQLQKNRTIQKQELLNFRNQLYTLKGSLEGSSVYLSIEKQAKIDQLLKQLRELSTLAEQMRPD
;
A
#
# COMPACT_ATOMS: atom_id res chain seq x y z
N MET A 1 7.49 -9.53 -19.24
CA MET A 1 6.49 -8.45 -19.18
C MET A 1 7.28 -7.15 -19.27
N ASP A 2 6.90 -6.23 -20.15
CA ASP A 2 7.59 -4.93 -20.22
C ASP A 2 7.23 -4.04 -19.02
N ASN A 3 8.02 -3.00 -18.78
CA ASN A 3 7.83 -2.09 -17.65
C ASN A 3 6.47 -1.37 -17.70
N GLN A 4 5.93 -1.04 -18.88
CA GLN A 4 4.65 -0.34 -18.99
C GLN A 4 3.48 -1.23 -18.54
N GLN A 5 3.47 -2.50 -18.96
CA GLN A 5 2.49 -3.48 -18.51
C GLN A 5 2.56 -3.71 -16.99
N ILE A 6 3.77 -3.76 -16.43
CA ILE A 6 3.95 -3.90 -14.98
C ILE A 6 3.41 -2.65 -14.26
N LEU A 7 3.72 -1.45 -14.74
CA LEU A 7 3.22 -0.19 -14.17
C LEU A 7 1.68 -0.10 -14.19
N ILE A 8 1.02 -0.59 -15.24
CA ILE A 8 -0.45 -0.64 -15.31
C ILE A 8 -1.01 -1.59 -14.25
N LYS A 9 -0.42 -2.78 -14.10
CA LYS A 9 -0.86 -3.76 -13.09
C LYS A 9 -0.63 -3.28 -11.66
N LEU A 10 0.49 -2.61 -11.41
CA LEU A 10 0.79 -1.98 -10.12
C LEU A 10 -0.25 -0.91 -9.76
N ASP A 11 -0.69 -0.13 -10.75
CA ASP A 11 -1.69 0.93 -10.55
C ASP A 11 -3.05 0.35 -10.18
N GLN A 12 -3.51 -0.62 -10.95
CA GLN A 12 -4.76 -1.34 -10.68
C GLN A 12 -4.71 -2.03 -9.32
N GLY A 13 -3.58 -2.65 -8.99
CA GLY A 13 -3.38 -3.33 -7.72
C GLY A 13 -3.37 -2.40 -6.52
N LEU A 14 -2.69 -1.25 -6.60
CA LEU A 14 -2.69 -0.25 -5.53
C LEU A 14 -4.08 0.38 -5.32
N ILE A 15 -4.82 0.66 -6.41
CA ILE A 15 -6.21 1.13 -6.33
C ILE A 15 -7.09 0.07 -5.67
N SER A 16 -6.96 -1.19 -6.07
CA SER A 16 -7.72 -2.31 -5.50
C SER A 16 -7.43 -2.47 -4.00
N PHE A 17 -6.15 -2.44 -3.62
CA PHE A 17 -5.72 -2.48 -2.22
C PHE A 17 -6.32 -1.34 -1.41
N ALA A 18 -6.20 -0.09 -1.88
CA ALA A 18 -6.69 1.09 -1.15
C ALA A 18 -8.21 1.03 -0.94
N ASN A 19 -8.96 0.61 -1.96
CA ASN A 19 -10.41 0.46 -1.87
C ASN A 19 -10.80 -0.66 -0.90
N ALA A 20 -10.16 -1.83 -1.01
CA ALA A 20 -10.39 -2.94 -0.10
C ALA A 20 -10.06 -2.54 1.35
N PHE A 21 -8.93 -1.87 1.58
CA PHE A 21 -8.56 -1.38 2.91
C PHE A 21 -9.61 -0.43 3.49
N ARG A 22 -10.07 0.57 2.74
CA ARG A 22 -11.09 1.53 3.19
C ARG A 22 -12.42 0.87 3.53
N GLN A 23 -12.85 -0.11 2.74
CA GLN A 23 -14.06 -0.86 3.00
C GLN A 23 -13.95 -1.70 4.27
N GLN A 24 -12.80 -2.36 4.48
CA GLN A 24 -12.60 -3.20 5.65
C GLN A 24 -12.33 -2.37 6.91
N PHE A 25 -11.74 -1.18 6.80
CA PHE A 25 -11.39 -0.32 7.91
C PHE A 25 -11.92 1.10 7.66
N PRO A 26 -13.22 1.35 7.87
CA PRO A 26 -13.77 2.70 7.72
C PRO A 26 -13.29 3.62 8.85
N ILE A 27 -13.24 4.93 8.56
CA ILE A 27 -13.05 5.95 9.61
C ILE A 27 -14.18 5.83 10.61
N ARG A 28 -13.83 5.79 11.90
CA ARG A 28 -14.81 5.91 12.97
C ARG A 28 -14.96 7.38 13.34
N SER A 29 -16.18 7.80 13.65
CA SER A 29 -16.46 9.16 14.10
C SER A 29 -15.56 9.56 15.26
N SER A 30 -15.21 10.84 15.33
CA SER A 30 -14.40 11.41 16.40
C SER A 30 -14.99 11.02 17.76
N SER A 31 -14.17 10.37 18.59
CA SER A 31 -14.53 9.89 19.91
C SER A 31 -13.38 10.20 20.87
N PRO A 32 -13.65 10.54 22.14
CA PRO A 32 -12.62 10.65 23.16
C PRO A 32 -12.05 9.28 23.57
N ASP A 33 -12.63 8.18 23.11
CA ASP A 33 -12.13 6.83 23.40
C ASP A 33 -10.76 6.60 22.74
N GLN A 34 -9.74 6.37 23.57
CA GLN A 34 -8.36 6.18 23.12
C GLN A 34 -8.19 5.00 22.15
N LYS A 35 -9.00 3.94 22.26
CA LYS A 35 -8.95 2.80 21.33
C LYS A 35 -9.47 3.21 19.96
N ILE A 36 -10.48 4.08 19.90
CA ILE A 36 -11.00 4.63 18.64
C ILE A 36 -9.97 5.58 18.01
N ILE A 37 -9.36 6.45 18.81
CA ILE A 37 -8.28 7.34 18.36
C ILE A 37 -7.12 6.53 17.78
N ASN A 38 -6.64 5.52 18.51
CA ASN A 38 -5.54 4.66 18.04
C ASN A 38 -5.90 3.95 16.72
N LYS A 39 -7.11 3.39 16.61
CA LYS A 39 -7.59 2.76 15.37
C LYS A 39 -7.57 3.73 14.18
N ASN A 40 -8.06 4.95 14.38
CA ASN A 40 -8.07 5.97 13.33
C ASN A 40 -6.63 6.40 12.97
N ASN A 41 -5.72 6.53 13.93
CA ASN A 41 -4.32 6.89 13.68
C ASN A 41 -3.59 5.80 12.86
N HIS A 42 -3.73 4.53 13.25
CA HIS A 42 -3.15 3.41 12.52
C HIS A 42 -3.72 3.30 11.10
N ARG A 43 -5.03 3.50 10.96
CA ARG A 43 -5.69 3.56 9.67
C ARG A 43 -5.12 4.69 8.80
N SER A 44 -4.99 5.90 9.35
CA SER A 44 -4.42 7.05 8.64
C SER A 44 -3.00 6.77 8.16
N SER A 45 -2.15 6.22 9.05
CA SER A 45 -0.76 5.89 8.70
C SER A 45 -0.65 4.92 7.51
N ILE A 46 -1.55 3.93 7.42
CA ILE A 46 -1.60 3.01 6.27
C ILE A 46 -2.07 3.73 5.00
N GLU A 47 -3.10 4.58 5.10
CA GLU A 47 -3.56 5.37 3.94
C GLU A 47 -2.48 6.32 3.43
N ASP A 48 -1.75 6.98 4.32
CA ASP A 48 -0.65 7.88 3.98
C ASP A 48 0.46 7.11 3.26
N ALA A 49 0.87 5.94 3.79
CA ALA A 49 1.85 5.08 3.14
C ALA A 49 1.38 4.58 1.75
N ALA A 50 0.10 4.23 1.61
CA ALA A 50 -0.48 3.82 0.34
C ALA A 50 -0.51 4.97 -0.67
N GLN A 51 -0.83 6.18 -0.21
CA GLN A 51 -0.83 7.39 -1.02
C GLN A 51 0.57 7.73 -1.52
N VAL A 52 1.60 7.59 -0.67
CA VAL A 52 3.01 7.79 -1.07
C VAL A 52 3.43 6.80 -2.17
N CYS A 53 3.04 5.53 -2.03
CA CYS A 53 3.27 4.52 -3.08
C CYS A 53 2.59 4.93 -4.39
N TYR A 54 1.33 5.34 -4.34
CA TYR A 54 0.55 5.74 -5.51
C TYR A 54 1.15 6.96 -6.21
N GLN A 55 1.55 7.98 -5.46
CA GLN A 55 2.20 9.18 -6.02
C GLN A 55 3.50 8.83 -6.73
N THR A 56 4.33 7.98 -6.13
CA THR A 56 5.61 7.57 -6.71
C THR A 56 5.39 6.72 -7.96
N LEU A 57 4.42 5.81 -7.95
CA LEU A 57 4.04 5.05 -9.14
C LEU A 57 3.59 5.98 -10.28
N LYS A 58 2.81 7.03 -9.98
CA LYS A 58 2.38 8.00 -10.99
C LYS A 58 3.55 8.79 -11.58
N GLN A 59 4.62 9.02 -10.82
CA GLN A 59 5.84 9.60 -11.39
C GLN A 59 6.55 8.61 -12.31
N LEU A 60 6.70 7.35 -11.88
CA LEU A 60 7.28 6.30 -12.73
C LEU A 60 6.53 6.12 -14.06
N GLN A 61 5.21 6.26 -14.05
CA GLN A 61 4.36 6.20 -15.26
C GLN A 61 4.55 7.40 -16.20
N LYS A 62 4.95 8.58 -15.67
CA LYS A 62 5.18 9.79 -16.46
C LYS A 62 6.59 9.83 -17.06
N ASN A 63 7.55 9.20 -16.39
CA ASN A 63 8.93 9.19 -16.83
C ASN A 63 9.08 8.33 -18.08
N ARG A 64 9.85 8.84 -19.05
CA ARG A 64 10.20 8.09 -20.26
C ARG A 64 11.24 7.01 -19.99
N THR A 65 12.06 7.21 -18.96
CA THR A 65 13.08 6.28 -18.49
C THR A 65 12.94 6.10 -16.98
N ILE A 66 12.98 4.86 -16.53
CA ILE A 66 12.86 4.49 -15.11
C ILE A 66 14.25 4.42 -14.52
N GLN A 67 14.58 5.38 -13.67
CA GLN A 67 15.88 5.36 -13.02
C GLN A 67 15.91 4.30 -11.91
N LYS A 68 17.07 3.67 -11.73
CA LYS A 68 17.31 2.68 -10.67
C LYS A 68 16.90 3.20 -9.28
N GLN A 69 17.19 4.48 -8.98
CA GLN A 69 16.87 5.07 -7.69
C GLN A 69 15.37 5.26 -7.47
N GLU A 70 14.63 5.63 -8.51
CA GLU A 70 13.17 5.81 -8.44
C GLU A 70 12.47 4.45 -8.23
N LEU A 71 12.95 3.42 -8.93
CA LEU A 71 12.46 2.07 -8.78
C LEU A 71 12.78 1.48 -7.39
N LEU A 72 13.99 1.72 -6.87
CA LEU A 72 14.36 1.33 -5.51
C LEU A 72 13.49 2.04 -4.47
N ASN A 73 13.27 3.35 -4.65
CA ASN A 73 12.40 4.13 -3.77
C ASN A 73 10.97 3.56 -3.76
N PHE A 74 10.39 3.29 -4.92
CA PHE A 74 9.05 2.71 -5.01
C PHE A 74 8.97 1.34 -4.33
N ARG A 75 9.95 0.46 -4.53
CA ARG A 75 10.02 -0.85 -3.84
C ARG A 75 10.07 -0.68 -2.33
N ASN A 76 10.91 0.22 -1.82
CA ASN A 76 11.00 0.50 -0.39
C ASN A 76 9.68 1.03 0.18
N GLN A 77 8.94 1.86 -0.56
CA GLN A 77 7.63 2.34 -0.14
C GLN A 77 6.60 1.20 -0.03
N LEU A 78 6.60 0.25 -0.97
CA LEU A 78 5.76 -0.96 -0.86
C LEU A 78 6.11 -1.79 0.38
N TYR A 79 7.41 -1.94 0.68
CA TYR A 79 7.86 -2.60 1.90
C TYR A 79 7.39 -1.87 3.16
N THR A 80 7.49 -0.54 3.20
CA THR A 80 6.99 0.28 4.31
C THR A 80 5.48 0.14 4.47
N LEU A 81 4.70 0.23 3.39
CA LEU A 81 3.25 0.06 3.43
C LEU A 81 2.85 -1.31 3.99
N LYS A 82 3.54 -2.36 3.56
CA LYS A 82 3.35 -3.71 4.11
C LYS A 82 3.67 -3.75 5.60
N GLY A 83 4.82 -3.22 6.02
CA GLY A 83 5.20 -3.15 7.43
C GLY A 83 4.22 -2.35 8.29
N SER A 84 3.69 -1.24 7.78
CA SER A 84 2.65 -0.45 8.45
C SER A 84 1.36 -1.26 8.66
N LEU A 85 0.96 -2.06 7.67
CA LEU A 85 -0.22 -2.92 7.79
C LEU A 85 0.03 -4.08 8.78
N GLU A 86 1.20 -4.72 8.73
CA GLU A 86 1.59 -5.79 9.67
C GLU A 86 1.63 -5.27 11.10
N GLY A 87 2.31 -4.14 11.35
CA GLY A 87 2.44 -3.54 12.69
C GLY A 87 1.12 -2.97 13.23
N SER A 88 0.23 -2.51 12.35
CA SER A 88 -1.08 -1.99 12.75
C SER A 88 -2.14 -3.08 12.93
N SER A 89 -1.86 -4.32 12.52
CA SER A 89 -2.85 -5.41 12.52
C SER A 89 -3.46 -5.67 13.89
N VAL A 90 -2.63 -5.64 14.93
CA VAL A 90 -3.02 -5.77 16.34
C VAL A 90 -3.99 -4.68 16.81
N TYR A 91 -3.96 -3.49 16.19
CA TYR A 91 -4.85 -2.38 16.54
C TYR A 91 -6.13 -2.35 15.72
N LEU A 92 -6.11 -2.91 14.50
CA LEU A 92 -7.22 -2.88 13.54
C LEU A 92 -8.33 -3.92 13.81
N SER A 93 -8.09 -4.87 14.74
CA SER A 93 -8.99 -5.91 15.27
C SER A 93 -8.68 -7.33 14.77
N ILE A 94 -8.56 -8.28 15.71
CA ILE A 94 -8.33 -9.72 15.47
C ILE A 94 -9.45 -10.32 14.60
N GLU A 95 -10.69 -9.86 14.75
CA GLU A 95 -11.84 -10.33 13.96
C GLU A 95 -11.68 -10.06 12.45
N LYS A 96 -10.76 -9.16 12.07
CA LYS A 96 -10.45 -8.83 10.68
C LYS A 96 -9.12 -9.43 10.22
N GLN A 97 -8.51 -10.35 10.98
CA GLN A 97 -7.21 -10.92 10.64
C GLN A 97 -7.17 -11.52 9.25
N ALA A 98 -8.18 -12.33 8.86
CA ALA A 98 -8.26 -12.89 7.52
C ALA A 98 -8.30 -11.82 6.41
N LYS A 99 -8.88 -10.65 6.68
CA LYS A 99 -8.90 -9.51 5.75
C LYS A 99 -7.54 -8.82 5.69
N ILE A 100 -6.86 -8.70 6.81
CA ILE A 100 -5.49 -8.19 6.88
C ILE A 100 -4.56 -9.12 6.09
N ASP A 101 -4.67 -10.43 6.26
CA ASP A 101 -3.86 -11.41 5.54
C ASP A 101 -4.10 -11.34 4.03
N GLN A 102 -5.35 -11.14 3.59
CA GLN A 102 -5.68 -10.90 2.18
C GLN A 102 -5.01 -9.64 1.64
N LEU A 103 -5.06 -8.53 2.38
CA LEU A 103 -4.41 -7.28 2.00
C LEU A 103 -2.87 -7.42 1.98
N LEU A 104 -2.29 -8.15 2.94
CA LEU A 104 -0.85 -8.45 2.96
C LEU A 104 -0.43 -9.31 1.79
N LYS A 105 -1.26 -10.27 1.38
CA LYS A 105 -1.04 -11.06 0.18
C LYS A 105 -1.01 -10.17 -1.07
N GLN A 106 -1.98 -9.26 -1.19
CA GLN A 106 -2.01 -8.29 -2.30
C GLN A 106 -0.73 -7.43 -2.32
N LEU A 107 -0.29 -6.90 -1.19
CA LEU A 107 0.95 -6.12 -1.11
C LEU A 107 2.17 -6.95 -1.52
N ARG A 108 2.23 -8.23 -1.14
CA ARG A 108 3.31 -9.14 -1.53
C ARG A 108 3.33 -9.37 -3.04
N GLU A 109 2.16 -9.57 -3.66
CA GLU A 109 2.03 -9.68 -5.11
C GLU A 109 2.48 -8.39 -5.83
N LEU A 110 2.15 -7.21 -5.29
CA LEU A 110 2.62 -5.93 -5.83
C LEU A 110 4.13 -5.75 -5.70
N SER A 111 4.73 -6.13 -4.56
CA SER A 111 6.19 -6.12 -4.40
C SER A 111 6.86 -7.02 -5.43
N THR A 112 6.35 -8.24 -5.63
CA THR A 112 6.88 -9.17 -6.64
C THR A 112 6.75 -8.63 -8.07
N LEU A 113 5.66 -7.91 -8.39
CA LEU A 113 5.52 -7.22 -9.68
C LEU A 113 6.56 -6.10 -9.81
N ALA A 114 6.72 -5.26 -8.78
CA ALA A 114 7.70 -4.17 -8.79
C ALA A 114 9.15 -4.67 -8.91
N GLU A 115 9.47 -5.86 -8.40
CA GLU A 115 10.77 -6.51 -8.53
C GLU A 115 11.07 -6.97 -9.97
N GLN A 116 10.05 -7.28 -10.77
CA GLN A 116 10.22 -7.66 -12.18
C GLN A 116 10.59 -6.48 -13.08
N MET A 117 10.30 -5.25 -12.65
CA MET A 117 10.69 -4.05 -13.40
C MET A 117 12.21 -3.94 -13.48
N ARG A 118 12.71 -3.45 -14.61
CA ARG A 118 14.13 -3.17 -14.80
C ARG A 118 14.34 -1.67 -14.98
N PRO A 119 15.39 -1.08 -14.39
CA PRO A 119 15.80 0.26 -14.79
C PRO A 119 16.22 0.23 -16.26
N ASP A 120 15.98 1.33 -16.97
CA ASP A 120 16.49 1.53 -18.33
C ASP A 120 18.02 1.73 -18.33
#